data_AF-X0U1U3-F1
#
_entry.id   AF-X0U1U3-F1
#
_cell.length_a   1.000
_cell.length_b   1.000
_cell.length_c   1.000
_cell.angle_alpha   90.00
_cell.angle_beta   90.00
_cell.angle_gamma   90.00
#
_symmetry.space_group_name_H-M   'P 1'
#
loop_
_entity.id
_entity.type
_entity.pdbx_description
1 polymer ?
#
loop_
_entity_poly.entity_id
_entity_poly.type
_entity_poly.pdbx_seq_one_letter_code
_entity_poly.pdbx_strand_id
1 'polypeptide(L)' 'MLPIRNALALSPHTDDAELGCGGFLTRLKEEGIGIFIVNFSRSIGPDEDKGHRVVKEFEASM' A
#
# COMPACT_ATOMS: atom_id res chain seq x y z
N MET A 1 -7.92 12.75 -18.36
CA MET A 1 -7.30 11.44 -18.11
C MET A 1 -5.79 11.62 -18.18
N LEU A 2 -5.05 11.21 -17.14
CA LEU A 2 -3.59 11.28 -17.15
C LEU A 2 -3.02 10.23 -18.12
N PRO A 3 -1.90 10.49 -18.82
CA PRO A 3 -1.31 9.55 -19.79
C PRO A 3 -0.49 8.43 -19.10
N ILE A 4 -0.96 7.94 -17.95
CA ILE A 4 -0.32 6.88 -17.17
C ILE A 4 -1.26 5.67 -17.11
N ARG A 5 -0.69 4.47 -17.18
CA ARG A 5 -1.45 3.21 -17.07
C ARG A 5 -1.30 2.53 -15.73
N ASN A 6 -0.15 2.72 -15.08
CA ASN A 6 0.18 2.11 -13.79
C ASN A 6 0.83 3.14 -12.87
N ALA A 7 0.65 2.96 -11.56
CA ALA A 7 1.33 3.70 -10.51
C ALA A 7 1.96 2.71 -9.51
N LEU A 8 3.19 2.99 -9.08
CA LEU A 8 3.91 2.21 -8.07
C LEU A 8 4.21 3.11 -6.86
N ALA A 9 3.66 2.77 -5.70
CA ALA A 9 4.01 3.41 -4.43
C ALA A 9 5.11 2.60 -3.74
N LEU A 10 6.15 3.30 -3.29
CA LEU A 10 7.26 2.73 -2.53
C LEU A 10 7.20 3.28 -1.11
N SER A 11 7.18 2.38 -0.12
CA SER A 11 7.03 2.73 1.28
C SER A 11 8.01 1.96 2.17
N PRO A 12 8.53 2.58 3.24
CA PRO A 12 9.36 1.89 4.22
C PRO A 12 8.63 0.72 4.87
N HIS A 13 7.39 0.93 5.30
CA HIS A 13 6.57 -0.04 6.00
C HIS A 13 5.19 -0.19 5.37
N THR A 14 4.46 -1.23 5.78
CA THR A 14 3.01 -1.30 5.61
C THR A 14 2.34 -0.06 6.20
N ASP A 15 1.21 0.34 5.64
CA ASP A 15 0.41 1.54 6.00
C ASP A 15 1.00 2.89 5.58
N ASP A 16 2.32 3.00 5.35
CA ASP A 16 2.96 4.28 4.98
C ASP A 16 2.41 4.83 3.65
N ALA A 17 2.11 3.97 2.67
CA ALA A 17 1.56 4.39 1.40
C ALA A 17 0.10 4.88 1.53
N GLU A 18 -0.69 4.19 2.34
CA GLU A 18 -2.08 4.53 2.65
C GLU A 18 -2.18 5.85 3.41
N LEU A 19 -1.33 6.03 4.43
CA LEU A 19 -1.25 7.26 5.23
C LEU A 19 -0.72 8.43 4.41
N GLY A 20 0.31 8.20 3.58
CA GLY A 20 0.97 9.26 2.82
C GLY A 20 0.24 9.69 1.55
N CYS A 21 -0.42 8.74 0.87
CA CYS A 21 -1.03 8.99 -0.44
C CYS A 21 -2.26 8.14 -0.78
N GLY A 22 -2.89 7.47 0.19
CA GLY A 22 -4.02 6.57 -0.05
C GLY A 22 -5.16 7.19 -0.84
N GLY A 23 -5.56 8.44 -0.51
CA GLY A 23 -6.62 9.14 -1.25
C GLY A 23 -6.26 9.41 -2.73
N PHE A 24 -4.97 9.65 -3.02
CA PHE A 24 -4.51 9.81 -4.39
C PHE A 24 -4.50 8.48 -5.15
N LEU A 25 -4.03 7.41 -4.52
CA LEU A 25 -4.06 6.06 -5.10
C LEU A 25 -5.49 5.59 -5.39
N THR A 26 -6.45 5.86 -4.51
CA THR A 26 -7.87 5.59 -4.73
C THR A 26 -8.39 6.32 -5.96
N ARG A 27 -8.10 7.62 -6.09
CA ARG A 27 -8.49 8.38 -7.28
C ARG A 27 -7.89 7.80 -8.56
N LEU A 28 -6.62 7.42 -8.56
CA LEU A 28 -5.99 6.81 -9.74
C LEU A 28 -6.65 5.46 -10.08
N LYS A 29 -6.97 4.64 -9.08
CA LYS A 29 -7.69 3.36 -9.25
C LYS A 29 -9.08 3.58 -9.88
N GLU A 30 -9.82 4.59 -9.44
CA GLU A 30 -11.11 4.99 -10.02
C GLU A 30 -10.99 5.48 -11.48
N GLU A 31 -9.86 6.10 -11.83
CA GLU A 31 -9.53 6.49 -13.21
C GLU A 31 -9.06 5.30 -14.08
N GLY A 32 -9.05 4.07 -13.54
CA GLY A 32 -8.69 2.83 -14.25
C GLY A 32 -7.18 2.57 -14.33
N ILE A 33 -6.39 3.24 -13.50
CA ILE A 33 -4.93 3.08 -13.43
C ILE A 33 -4.60 1.90 -12.51
N GLY A 34 -3.71 1.00 -12.94
CA GLY A 34 -3.24 -0.11 -12.12
C GLY A 34 -2.38 0.39 -10.96
N ILE A 35 -2.72 0.02 -9.73
CA ILE A 35 -1.99 0.43 -8.51
C ILE A 35 -1.16 -0.74 -7.98
N PHE A 36 0.11 -0.49 -7.72
CA PHE A 36 1.05 -1.43 -7.11
C PHE A 36 1.71 -0.75 -5.90
N ILE A 37 1.89 -1.49 -4.81
CA ILE A 37 2.57 -0.99 -3.62
C ILE A 37 3.68 -1.97 -3.24
N VAL A 38 4.87 -1.43 -2.95
CA VAL A 38 6.00 -2.19 -2.43
C VAL A 38 6.41 -1.61 -1.10
N ASN A 39 6.21 -2.41 -0.05
CA ASN A 39 6.68 -2.11 1.30
C ASN A 39 8.03 -2.79 1.52
N PHE A 40 9.05 -2.03 1.93
CA PHE A 40 10.39 -2.60 2.16
C PHE A 40 10.48 -3.44 3.44
N SER A 41 9.57 -3.22 4.39
CA SER A 41 9.49 -3.92 5.66
C SER A 41 8.03 -4.07 6.10
N ARG A 42 7.76 -5.05 6.97
CA ARG A 42 6.45 -5.21 7.63
C ARG A 42 6.35 -4.43 8.95
N SER A 43 7.41 -3.71 9.35
CA SER A 43 7.49 -3.03 10.66
C SER A 43 7.17 -3.94 11.85
N ILE A 44 7.58 -5.21 11.76
CA ILE A 44 7.35 -6.17 12.85
C ILE A 44 8.57 -6.27 13.75
N GLY A 45 8.33 -6.17 15.05
CA GLY A 45 9.29 -6.59 16.07
C GLY A 45 9.41 -8.12 16.14
N PRO A 46 10.07 -8.69 17.16
CA PRO A 46 10.31 -10.13 17.28
C PRO A 46 9.04 -10.98 17.55
N ASP A 47 7.85 -10.39 17.45
CA ASP A 47 6.57 -11.00 17.75
C ASP A 47 5.93 -11.54 16.46
N GLU A 48 5.91 -12.85 16.32
CA GLU A 48 5.42 -13.55 15.11
C GLU A 48 3.89 -13.40 14.93
N ASP A 49 3.13 -13.29 16.02
CA ASP A 49 1.68 -13.06 15.99
C ASP A 49 1.32 -11.66 15.48
N LYS A 50 2.22 -10.68 15.67
CA LYS A 50 2.09 -9.37 15.00
C LYS A 50 2.33 -9.48 13.50
N GLY A 51 3.25 -10.35 13.09
CA GLY A 51 3.47 -10.71 11.69
C GLY A 51 2.17 -10.95 10.93
N HIS A 52 1.41 -11.94 11.37
CA HIS A 52 0.18 -12.35 10.68
C HIS A 52 -0.90 -11.26 10.63
N ARG A 53 -0.97 -10.41 11.67
CA ARG A 53 -1.94 -9.31 11.72
C ARG A 53 -1.62 -8.21 10.71
N VAL A 54 -0.37 -7.75 10.66
CA VAL A 54 0.04 -6.64 9.78
C VAL A 54 -0.18 -6.97 8.29
N VAL A 55 -0.01 -8.24 7.89
CA VAL A 55 -0.31 -8.64 6.49
C VAL A 55 -1.79 -8.57 6.20
N LYS A 56 -2.64 -9.06 7.12
CA LYS A 56 -4.10 -8.98 6.95
C LYS A 56 -4.61 -7.54 6.92
N GLU A 57 -4.01 -6.68 7.73
CA GLU A 57 -4.34 -5.24 7.76
C GLU A 57 -4.00 -4.58 6.42
N PHE A 58 -2.81 -4.85 5.87
CA PHE A 58 -2.40 -4.36 4.55
C PHE A 58 -3.24 -4.92 3.40
N GLU A 59 -3.63 -6.20 3.43
CA GLU A 59 -4.50 -6.76 2.39
C GLU A 59 -5.91 -6.17 2.44
N ALA A 60 -6.40 -5.78 3.62
CA ALA A 60 -7.73 -5.19 3.78
C ALA A 60 -7.79 -3.70 3.37
N SER A 61 -6.65 -2.99 3.31
CA SER A 61 -6.59 -1.58 2.93
C SER A 61 -6.60 -1.35 1.41
N MET A 62 -6.36 -2.40 0.61
CA MET A 62 -6.12 -2.36 -0.83
C MET A 62 -7.33 -2.74 -1.69
#